data_AF-A0A117LFD2-F1
#
_entry.id   AF-A0A117LFD2-F1
#
_cell.length_a   1.000
_cell.length_b   1.000
_cell.length_c   1.000
_cell.angle_alpha   90.00
_cell.angle_beta   90.00
_cell.angle_gamma   90.00
#
_symmetry.space_group_name_H-M   'P 1'
#
loop_
_entity.id
_entity.type
_entity.pdbx_description
1 polymer ?
#
loop_
_entity_poly.entity_id
_entity_poly.type
_entity_poly.pdbx_seq_one_letter_code
_entity_poly.pdbx_strand_id
1 'polypeptide(L)'
;MGSEGADKIVHEIVRITDAQVELILQEARKDSDEILAESKKKAQAKKTAVLAKGQQQAEREQQRVLADAKMQVKREIFDVKEDLIKKSFGDAEERLKKLADSPEYSDTLKKMIVESAVVVGGGSLEVLVRKKDRALLSGEVLADLGEEISKATGEDTELELSDDVITTIGGAIVRSKSGSIEANNTIESRINRLRSELRFKVAEILFEGAS
;
A
#
# COMPACT_ATOMS: atom_id res chain seq x y z
N MET A 1 0.78 112.54 21.94
CA MET A 1 1.85 111.51 22.10
C MET A 1 1.31 110.13 22.53
N GLY A 2 -0.01 109.92 22.66
CA GLY A 2 -0.60 108.62 23.06
C GLY A 2 -0.95 107.65 21.93
N SER A 3 -1.22 108.11 20.69
CA SER A 3 -1.63 107.22 19.58
C SER A 3 -0.48 106.41 19.00
N GLU A 4 0.71 107.00 18.91
CA GLU A 4 1.91 106.39 18.35
C GLU A 4 2.45 105.20 19.19
N GLY A 5 2.11 105.17 20.49
CA GLY A 5 2.41 104.04 21.38
C GLY A 5 1.41 102.89 21.24
N ALA A 6 0.12 103.19 21.05
CA ALA A 6 -0.92 102.19 20.86
C ALA A 6 -0.76 101.45 19.51
N ASP A 7 -0.43 102.18 18.45
CA ASP A 7 -0.21 101.59 17.12
C ASP A 7 1.00 100.64 17.09
N LYS A 8 2.06 100.95 17.84
CA LYS A 8 3.22 100.05 18.01
C LYS A 8 2.86 98.76 18.73
N ILE A 9 2.00 98.83 19.74
CA ILE A 9 1.53 97.64 20.48
C ILE A 9 0.66 96.76 19.57
N VAL A 10 -0.25 97.36 18.80
CA VAL A 10 -1.08 96.61 17.84
C VAL A 10 -0.22 95.94 16.77
N HIS A 11 0.75 96.65 16.21
CA HIS A 11 1.67 96.09 15.21
C HIS A 11 2.49 94.92 15.78
N GLU A 12 2.94 95.04 17.03
CA GLU A 12 3.69 93.96 17.70
C GLU A 12 2.80 92.75 18.01
N ILE A 13 1.56 92.96 18.42
CA ILE A 13 0.57 91.88 18.62
C ILE A 13 0.30 91.13 17.32
N VAL A 14 0.08 91.85 16.22
CA VAL A 14 -0.15 91.24 14.90
C VAL A 14 1.09 90.44 14.47
N ARG A 15 2.29 91.02 14.59
CA ARG A 15 3.55 90.34 14.25
C ARG A 15 3.74 89.04 15.05
N ILE A 16 3.49 89.08 16.35
CA ILE A 16 3.60 87.89 17.22
C ILE A 16 2.53 86.85 16.85
N THR A 17 1.30 87.29 16.58
CA THR A 17 0.19 86.40 16.20
C THR A 17 0.45 85.72 14.87
N ASP A 18 0.91 86.46 13.85
CA ASP A 18 1.25 85.90 12.54
C ASP A 18 2.39 84.88 12.65
N ALA A 19 3.43 85.19 13.43
CA ALA A 19 4.52 84.24 13.69
C ALA A 19 4.04 82.96 14.40
N GLN A 20 3.10 83.08 15.34
CA GLN A 20 2.48 81.93 16.01
C GLN A 20 1.61 81.10 15.04
N VAL A 21 0.85 81.75 14.17
CA VAL A 21 0.04 81.08 13.14
C VAL A 21 0.95 80.33 12.16
N GLU A 22 2.04 80.94 11.70
CA GLU A 22 3.01 80.28 10.84
C GLU A 22 3.64 79.06 11.51
N LEU A 23 4.03 79.16 12.79
CA LEU A 23 4.55 78.03 13.56
C LEU A 23 3.54 76.89 13.67
N ILE A 24 2.28 77.19 14.03
CA ILE A 24 1.21 76.18 14.14
C ILE A 24 0.97 75.49 12.78
N LEU A 25 0.93 76.26 11.69
CA LEU A 25 0.76 75.71 10.34
C LEU A 25 1.96 74.85 9.91
N GLN A 26 3.18 75.24 10.29
CA GLN A 26 4.38 74.48 10.00
C GLN A 26 4.40 73.16 10.78
N GLU A 27 4.06 73.19 12.07
CA GLU A 27 3.92 71.99 12.90
C GLU A 27 2.83 71.06 12.37
N ALA A 28 1.63 71.58 12.07
CA ALA A 28 0.54 70.79 11.53
C ALA A 28 0.88 70.13 10.17
N ARG A 29 1.63 70.82 9.31
CA ARG A 29 2.13 70.24 8.05
C ARG A 29 3.13 69.14 8.30
N LYS A 30 4.08 69.36 9.21
CA LYS A 30 5.09 68.36 9.57
C LYS A 30 4.43 67.10 10.15
N ASP A 31 3.48 67.27 11.06
CA ASP A 31 2.73 66.15 11.65
C ASP A 31 1.92 65.39 10.58
N SER A 32 1.26 66.12 9.67
CA SER A 32 0.55 65.51 8.55
C SER A 32 1.47 64.69 7.64
N ASP A 33 2.65 65.22 7.31
CA ASP A 33 3.64 64.54 6.48
C ASP A 33 4.21 63.30 7.18
N GLU A 34 4.46 63.37 8.49
CA GLU A 34 4.90 62.23 9.31
C GLU A 34 3.82 61.13 9.37
N ILE A 35 2.55 61.48 9.61
CA ILE A 35 1.42 60.54 9.61
C ILE A 35 1.27 59.87 8.24
N LEU A 36 1.38 60.64 7.15
CA LEU A 36 1.31 60.11 5.79
C LEU A 36 2.47 59.16 5.49
N ALA A 37 3.69 59.53 5.88
CA ALA A 37 4.88 58.69 5.70
C ALA A 37 4.76 57.38 6.48
N GLU A 38 4.35 57.43 7.75
CA GLU A 38 4.18 56.25 8.58
C GLU A 38 3.05 55.34 8.05
N SER A 39 1.93 55.93 7.63
CA SER A 39 0.80 55.19 7.04
C SER A 39 1.20 54.51 5.73
N LYS A 40 1.95 55.19 4.86
CA LYS A 40 2.49 54.60 3.62
C LYS A 40 3.44 53.45 3.93
N LYS A 41 4.32 53.59 4.93
CA LYS A 41 5.23 52.52 5.35
C LYS A 41 4.47 51.31 5.88
N LYS A 42 3.46 51.52 6.74
CA LYS A 42 2.58 50.46 7.27
C LYS A 42 1.81 49.76 6.14
N ALA A 43 1.25 50.51 5.20
CA ALA A 43 0.52 49.96 4.05
C ALA A 43 1.43 49.12 3.15
N GLN A 44 2.64 49.60 2.86
CA GLN A 44 3.61 48.87 2.06
C GLN A 44 4.08 47.60 2.76
N ALA A 45 4.37 47.65 4.07
CA ALA A 45 4.73 46.47 4.85
C ALA A 45 3.61 45.42 4.84
N LYS A 46 2.35 45.84 5.02
CA LYS A 46 1.19 44.95 4.95
C LYS A 46 1.01 44.34 3.56
N LYS A 47 1.18 45.13 2.50
CA LYS A 47 1.15 44.65 1.11
C LYS A 47 2.20 43.56 0.87
N THR A 48 3.45 43.81 1.25
CA THR A 48 4.54 42.83 1.11
C THR A 48 4.26 41.56 1.90
N ALA A 49 3.76 41.66 3.13
CA ALA A 49 3.42 40.50 3.94
C ALA A 49 2.29 39.66 3.31
N VAL A 50 1.25 40.30 2.77
CA VAL A 50 0.16 39.61 2.08
C VAL A 50 0.65 38.91 0.82
N LEU A 51 1.48 39.58 0.01
CA LEU A 51 2.06 38.99 -1.20
C LEU A 51 2.97 37.80 -0.88
N ALA A 52 3.86 37.94 0.12
CA ALA A 52 4.74 36.86 0.54
C ALA A 52 3.95 35.64 1.06
N LYS A 53 2.89 35.88 1.85
CA LYS A 53 2.00 34.81 2.31
C LYS A 53 1.26 34.14 1.16
N GLY A 54 0.76 34.92 0.20
CA GLY A 54 0.08 34.40 -1.00
C GLY A 54 1.02 33.54 -1.86
N GLN A 55 2.26 34.00 -2.06
CA GLN A 55 3.27 33.24 -2.80
C GLN A 55 3.62 31.93 -2.09
N GLN A 56 3.87 31.97 -0.78
CA GLN A 56 4.14 30.77 -0.01
C GLN A 56 2.97 29.77 -0.05
N GLN A 57 1.73 30.26 -0.01
CA GLN A 57 0.55 29.41 -0.12
C GLN A 57 0.43 28.78 -1.51
N ALA A 58 0.70 29.54 -2.58
CA ALA A 58 0.68 29.05 -3.95
C ALA A 58 1.76 27.98 -4.17
N GLU A 59 2.98 28.18 -3.66
CA GLU A 59 4.07 27.20 -3.74
C GLU A 59 3.72 25.91 -3.00
N ARG A 60 3.15 26.00 -1.79
CA ARG A 60 2.68 24.83 -1.04
C ARG A 60 1.58 24.07 -1.77
N GLU A 61 0.64 24.80 -2.36
CA GLU A 61 -0.46 24.20 -3.12
C GLU A 61 0.06 23.48 -4.37
N GLN A 62 0.99 24.11 -5.11
CA GLN A 62 1.64 23.50 -6.26
C GLN A 62 2.39 22.22 -5.86
N GLN A 63 3.16 22.25 -4.77
CA GLN A 63 3.86 21.07 -4.25
C GLN A 63 2.89 19.96 -3.87
N ARG A 64 1.77 20.29 -3.22
CA ARG A 64 0.72 19.34 -2.87
C ARG A 64 0.15 18.66 -4.11
N VAL A 65 -0.29 19.44 -5.09
CA VAL A 65 -0.88 18.92 -6.34
C VAL A 65 0.12 18.01 -7.07
N LEU A 66 1.39 18.38 -7.13
CA LEU A 66 2.43 17.55 -7.75
C LEU A 66 2.68 16.25 -6.96
N ALA A 67 2.67 16.31 -5.63
CA ALA A 67 2.84 15.13 -4.78
C ALA A 67 1.67 14.16 -4.96
N ASP A 68 0.44 14.67 -4.96
CA ASP A 68 -0.78 13.89 -5.15
C ASP A 68 -0.80 13.21 -6.52
N ALA A 69 -0.48 13.96 -7.59
CA ALA A 69 -0.38 13.41 -8.94
C ALA A 69 0.67 12.29 -9.03
N LYS A 70 1.85 12.48 -8.43
CA LYS A 70 2.90 11.45 -8.38
C LYS A 70 2.45 10.21 -7.61
N MET A 71 1.73 10.39 -6.50
CA MET A 71 1.20 9.28 -5.70
C MET A 71 0.15 8.50 -6.48
N GLN A 72 -0.73 9.19 -7.20
CA GLN A 72 -1.74 8.56 -8.05
C GLN A 72 -1.10 7.69 -9.14
N VAL A 73 -0.13 8.23 -9.88
CA VAL A 73 0.58 7.46 -10.92
C VAL A 73 1.27 6.23 -10.34
N LYS A 74 1.94 6.37 -9.19
CA LYS A 74 2.57 5.22 -8.51
C LYS A 74 1.54 4.16 -8.14
N ARG A 75 0.37 4.56 -7.63
CA ARG A 75 -0.71 3.65 -7.28
C ARG A 75 -1.22 2.90 -8.51
N GLU A 76 -1.49 3.60 -9.60
CA GLU A 76 -1.95 2.97 -10.86
C GLU A 76 -0.93 1.95 -11.37
N ILE A 77 0.38 2.26 -11.31
CA ILE A 77 1.43 1.31 -11.67
C ILE A 77 1.39 0.07 -10.76
N PHE A 78 1.25 0.24 -9.45
CA PHE A 78 1.18 -0.89 -8.53
C PHE A 78 -0.06 -1.74 -8.75
N ASP A 79 -1.21 -1.13 -9.00
CA ASP A 79 -2.46 -1.84 -9.28
C ASP A 79 -2.31 -2.71 -10.54
N VAL A 80 -1.74 -2.15 -11.63
CA VAL A 80 -1.46 -2.91 -12.86
C VAL A 80 -0.47 -4.04 -12.61
N LYS A 81 0.60 -3.79 -11.85
CA LYS A 81 1.58 -4.85 -11.51
C LYS A 81 0.92 -5.99 -10.73
N GLU A 82 0.06 -5.66 -9.77
CA GLU A 82 -0.66 -6.65 -8.98
C GLU A 82 -1.61 -7.49 -9.85
N ASP A 83 -2.33 -6.85 -10.76
CA ASP A 83 -3.24 -7.54 -11.67
C ASP A 83 -2.50 -8.48 -12.63
N LEU A 84 -1.33 -8.09 -13.12
CA LEU A 84 -0.48 -8.96 -13.95
C LEU A 84 0.06 -10.16 -13.18
N ILE A 85 0.45 -9.98 -11.92
CA ILE A 85 0.86 -11.09 -11.04
C ILE A 85 -0.33 -12.02 -10.82
N LYS A 86 -1.51 -11.50 -10.44
CA LYS A 86 -2.72 -12.30 -10.23
C LYS A 86 -3.11 -13.08 -11.48
N LYS A 87 -3.04 -12.45 -12.65
CA LYS A 87 -3.33 -13.10 -13.93
C LYS A 87 -2.36 -14.25 -14.19
N SER A 88 -1.07 -14.07 -13.91
CA SER A 88 -0.06 -15.11 -14.09
C SER A 88 -0.30 -16.31 -13.17
N PHE A 89 -0.70 -16.09 -11.91
CA PHE A 89 -1.13 -17.16 -11.01
C PHE A 89 -2.42 -17.84 -11.49
N GLY A 90 -3.41 -17.07 -11.97
CA GLY A 90 -4.64 -17.62 -12.55
C GLY A 90 -4.38 -18.50 -13.77
N ASP A 91 -3.52 -18.06 -14.69
CA ASP A 91 -3.14 -18.83 -15.87
C ASP A 91 -2.38 -20.12 -15.48
N ALA A 92 -1.55 -20.06 -14.44
CA ALA A 92 -0.87 -21.24 -13.89
C ALA A 92 -1.85 -22.23 -13.23
N GLU A 93 -2.80 -21.73 -12.44
CA GLU A 93 -3.87 -22.54 -11.84
C GLU A 93 -4.73 -23.23 -12.92
N GLU A 94 -5.06 -22.54 -14.01
CA GLU A 94 -5.80 -23.13 -15.12
C GLU A 94 -5.01 -24.25 -15.82
N ARG A 95 -3.69 -24.05 -16.02
CA ARG A 95 -2.81 -25.10 -16.58
C ARG A 95 -2.69 -26.30 -15.65
N LEU A 96 -2.57 -26.07 -14.35
CA LEU A 96 -2.53 -27.14 -13.35
C LEU A 96 -3.85 -27.92 -13.29
N LYS A 97 -4.99 -27.24 -13.50
CA LYS A 97 -6.28 -27.91 -13.63
C LYS A 97 -6.37 -28.81 -14.85
N LYS A 98 -5.83 -28.37 -15.99
CA LYS A 98 -5.72 -29.21 -17.19
C LYS A 98 -4.79 -30.40 -16.98
N LEU A 99 -3.67 -30.19 -16.29
CA LEU A 99 -2.74 -31.26 -15.92
C LEU A 99 -3.40 -32.27 -14.98
N ALA A 100 -4.19 -31.82 -13.99
CA ALA A 100 -4.90 -32.71 -13.07
C ALA A 100 -5.95 -33.59 -13.75
N ASP A 101 -6.40 -33.24 -14.95
CA ASP A 101 -7.29 -34.06 -15.76
C ASP A 101 -6.52 -34.91 -16.80
N SER A 102 -5.18 -34.83 -16.85
CA SER A 102 -4.34 -35.61 -17.76
C SER A 102 -3.97 -36.99 -17.18
N PRO A 103 -3.61 -37.99 -18.01
CA PRO A 103 -3.17 -39.30 -17.53
C PRO A 103 -1.91 -39.26 -16.65
N GLU A 104 -1.02 -38.29 -16.89
CA GLU A 104 0.25 -38.09 -16.17
C GLU A 104 0.03 -37.67 -14.71
N TYR A 105 -1.18 -37.20 -14.40
CA TYR A 105 -1.56 -36.81 -13.06
C TYR A 105 -1.56 -37.96 -12.05
N SER A 106 -1.90 -39.18 -12.49
CA SER A 106 -1.95 -40.36 -11.61
C SER A 106 -0.64 -40.56 -10.85
N ASP A 107 0.49 -40.52 -11.55
CA ASP A 107 1.80 -40.72 -10.91
C ASP A 107 2.19 -39.55 -10.00
N THR A 108 1.73 -38.35 -10.33
CA THR A 108 1.94 -37.16 -9.49
C THR A 108 1.13 -37.26 -8.21
N LEU A 109 -0.14 -37.67 -8.30
CA LEU A 109 -1.02 -37.88 -7.14
C LEU A 109 -0.45 -38.93 -6.19
N LYS A 110 0.04 -40.06 -6.72
CA LYS A 110 0.70 -41.11 -5.93
C LYS A 110 1.87 -40.54 -5.11
N LYS A 111 2.77 -39.79 -5.75
CA LYS A 111 3.90 -39.12 -5.06
C LYS A 111 3.43 -38.14 -4.00
N MET A 112 2.38 -37.37 -4.27
CA MET A 112 1.81 -36.41 -3.29
C MET A 112 1.24 -37.14 -2.06
N ILE A 113 0.64 -38.32 -2.24
CA ILE A 113 0.15 -39.16 -1.14
C ILE A 113 1.33 -39.67 -0.30
N VAL A 114 2.37 -40.22 -0.93
CA VAL A 114 3.58 -40.71 -0.21
C VAL A 114 4.22 -39.57 0.60
N GLU A 115 4.46 -38.41 -0.03
CA GLU A 115 5.01 -37.23 0.67
C GLU A 115 4.17 -36.87 1.91
N SER A 116 2.85 -36.90 1.78
CA SER A 116 1.94 -36.52 2.88
C SER A 116 1.94 -37.58 3.99
N ALA A 117 1.91 -38.85 3.62
CA ALA A 117 1.91 -39.96 4.57
C ALA A 117 3.22 -40.06 5.36
N VAL A 118 4.36 -39.79 4.71
CA VAL A 118 5.67 -39.70 5.36
C VAL A 118 5.70 -38.54 6.37
N VAL A 119 5.08 -37.40 6.05
CA VAL A 119 4.97 -36.26 6.97
C VAL A 119 4.08 -36.58 8.17
N VAL A 120 3.01 -37.37 7.98
CA VAL A 120 2.13 -37.82 9.09
C VAL A 120 2.82 -38.86 9.97
N GLY A 121 3.77 -39.62 9.43
CA GLY A 121 4.60 -40.58 10.17
C GLY A 121 4.31 -42.06 9.92
N GLY A 122 3.40 -42.40 8.99
CA GLY A 122 2.98 -43.78 8.73
C GLY A 122 1.83 -44.26 9.63
N GLY A 123 1.65 -45.58 9.73
CA GLY A 123 0.60 -46.21 10.53
C GLY A 123 -0.75 -46.34 9.80
N SER A 124 -1.86 -46.33 10.55
CA SER A 124 -3.20 -46.37 9.95
C SER A 124 -3.62 -44.97 9.46
N LEU A 125 -3.64 -44.77 8.15
CA LEU A 125 -3.86 -43.50 7.49
C LEU A 125 -5.11 -43.52 6.60
N GLU A 126 -5.76 -42.37 6.50
CA GLU A 126 -6.92 -42.12 5.67
C GLU A 126 -6.58 -41.06 4.60
N VAL A 127 -6.90 -41.36 3.34
CA VAL A 127 -6.62 -40.49 2.19
C VAL A 127 -7.91 -39.88 1.66
N LEU A 128 -7.97 -38.55 1.65
CA LEU A 128 -9.05 -37.76 1.09
C LEU A 128 -8.62 -37.15 -0.24
N VAL A 129 -9.39 -37.40 -1.30
CA VAL A 129 -9.17 -36.87 -2.65
C VAL A 129 -10.47 -36.32 -3.25
N ARG A 130 -10.36 -35.58 -4.36
CA ARG A 130 -11.56 -35.17 -5.11
C ARG A 130 -12.25 -36.38 -5.73
N LYS A 131 -13.57 -36.28 -5.92
CA LYS A 131 -14.43 -37.38 -6.41
C LYS A 131 -13.91 -38.06 -7.69
N LYS A 132 -13.34 -37.29 -8.63
CA LYS A 132 -12.80 -37.81 -9.90
C LYS A 132 -11.55 -38.68 -9.70
N ASP A 133 -10.75 -38.37 -8.70
CA ASP A 133 -9.44 -39.01 -8.50
C ASP A 133 -9.55 -40.33 -7.74
N ARG A 134 -10.69 -40.59 -7.10
CA ARG A 134 -10.95 -41.89 -6.46
C ARG A 134 -10.81 -43.05 -7.43
N ALA A 135 -11.20 -42.86 -8.69
CA ALA A 135 -11.06 -43.89 -9.71
C ALA A 135 -9.59 -44.22 -10.06
N LEU A 136 -8.65 -43.32 -9.74
CA LEU A 136 -7.21 -43.51 -9.95
C LEU A 136 -6.55 -44.29 -8.81
N LEU A 137 -7.24 -44.42 -7.66
CA LEU A 137 -6.76 -45.08 -6.45
C LEU A 137 -7.49 -46.41 -6.25
N SER A 138 -7.09 -47.42 -7.03
CA SER A 138 -7.56 -48.79 -6.79
C SER A 138 -6.95 -49.37 -5.51
N GLY A 139 -7.56 -50.43 -4.97
CA GLY A 139 -7.04 -51.10 -3.76
C GLY A 139 -5.61 -51.61 -3.91
N GLU A 140 -5.23 -52.07 -5.11
CA GLU A 140 -3.84 -52.46 -5.43
C GLU A 140 -2.88 -51.27 -5.33
N VAL A 141 -3.26 -50.11 -5.87
CA VAL A 141 -2.44 -48.89 -5.80
C VAL A 141 -2.27 -48.42 -4.36
N LEU A 142 -3.32 -48.50 -3.53
CA LEU A 142 -3.22 -48.13 -2.11
C LEU A 142 -2.32 -49.08 -1.32
N ALA A 143 -2.35 -50.38 -1.64
CA ALA A 143 -1.45 -51.37 -1.05
C ALA A 143 0.01 -51.11 -1.44
N ASP A 144 0.28 -50.86 -2.73
CA ASP A 144 1.62 -50.53 -3.22
C ASP A 144 2.19 -49.27 -2.55
N LEU A 145 1.36 -48.23 -2.40
CA LEU A 145 1.74 -46.99 -1.72
C LEU A 145 2.01 -47.23 -0.23
N GLY A 146 1.21 -48.07 0.43
CA GLY A 146 1.39 -48.45 1.83
C GLY A 146 2.75 -49.10 2.05
N GLU A 147 3.14 -50.05 1.20
CA GLU A 147 4.47 -50.66 1.26
C GLU A 147 5.62 -49.66 1.05
N GLU A 148 5.45 -48.72 0.12
CA GLU A 148 6.44 -47.67 -0.14
C GLU A 148 6.62 -46.76 1.07
N ILE A 149 5.51 -46.34 1.70
CA ILE A 149 5.54 -45.49 2.90
C ILE A 149 6.11 -46.26 4.09
N SER A 150 5.79 -47.54 4.26
CA SER A 150 6.37 -48.37 5.32
C SER A 150 7.88 -48.49 5.20
N LYS A 151 8.41 -48.62 3.97
CA LYS A 151 9.86 -48.61 3.73
C LYS A 151 10.48 -47.25 4.05
N ALA A 152 9.77 -46.15 3.79
CA ALA A 152 10.28 -44.80 4.02
C ALA A 152 10.20 -44.35 5.50
N THR A 153 9.18 -44.78 6.24
CA THR A 153 8.91 -44.37 7.62
C THR A 153 9.41 -45.37 8.66
N GLY A 154 9.56 -46.65 8.28
CA GLY A 154 9.88 -47.74 9.19
C GLY A 154 8.69 -48.25 10.01
N GLU A 155 7.47 -47.76 9.75
CA GLU A 155 6.23 -48.19 10.41
C GLU A 155 5.30 -48.90 9.43
N ASP A 156 4.62 -49.97 9.90
CA ASP A 156 3.62 -50.68 9.11
C ASP A 156 2.44 -49.74 8.81
N THR A 157 2.21 -49.47 7.52
CA THR A 157 1.34 -48.38 7.07
C THR A 157 0.18 -48.96 6.27
N GLU A 158 -1.04 -48.75 6.78
CA GLU A 158 -2.27 -49.13 6.11
C GLU A 158 -2.97 -47.87 5.61
N LEU A 159 -3.16 -47.77 4.30
CA LEU A 159 -3.86 -46.66 3.64
C LEU A 159 -5.29 -47.05 3.31
N GLU A 160 -6.25 -46.31 3.84
CA GLU A 160 -7.65 -46.42 3.47
C GLU A 160 -8.10 -45.16 2.72
N LEU A 161 -8.94 -45.35 1.70
CA LEU A 161 -9.60 -44.25 1.02
C LEU A 161 -10.78 -43.79 1.89
N SER A 162 -10.82 -42.50 2.22
CA SER A 162 -11.95 -41.93 2.95
C SER A 162 -13.24 -41.98 2.12
N ASP A 163 -14.38 -42.12 2.80
CA ASP A 163 -15.70 -41.89 2.21
C ASP A 163 -15.97 -40.40 1.95
N ASP A 164 -15.23 -39.50 2.59
CA ASP A 164 -15.32 -38.05 2.39
C ASP A 164 -14.54 -37.58 1.14
N VAL A 165 -15.17 -36.72 0.34
CA VAL A 165 -14.56 -36.10 -0.84
C VAL A 165 -14.22 -34.64 -0.57
N ILE A 166 -13.07 -34.20 -1.08
CA ILE A 166 -12.65 -32.80 -1.00
C ILE A 166 -12.90 -32.06 -2.32
N THR A 167 -13.17 -30.76 -2.24
CA THR A 167 -13.29 -29.89 -3.42
C THR A 167 -11.96 -29.20 -3.67
N THR A 168 -11.24 -29.68 -4.67
CA THR A 168 -9.89 -29.20 -5.06
C THR A 168 -9.68 -29.42 -6.55
N ILE A 169 -8.74 -28.67 -7.14
CA ILE A 169 -8.17 -28.89 -8.46
C ILE A 169 -7.55 -30.29 -8.53
N GLY A 170 -6.87 -30.72 -7.46
CA GLY A 170 -6.25 -32.04 -7.35
C GLY A 170 -5.30 -32.10 -6.15
N GLY A 171 -4.88 -33.32 -5.85
CA GLY A 171 -3.95 -33.69 -4.80
C GLY A 171 -4.68 -34.50 -3.73
N ALA A 172 -4.01 -34.69 -2.60
CA ALA A 172 -4.54 -35.49 -1.51
C ALA A 172 -4.35 -34.79 -0.17
N ILE A 173 -5.28 -35.06 0.74
CA ILE A 173 -5.08 -34.81 2.16
C ILE A 173 -4.93 -36.19 2.81
N VAL A 174 -3.85 -36.40 3.54
CA VAL A 174 -3.63 -37.63 4.30
C VAL A 174 -3.77 -37.31 5.77
N ARG A 175 -4.59 -38.08 6.48
CA ARG A 175 -4.88 -37.89 7.91
C ARG A 175 -4.71 -39.20 8.65
N SER A 176 -4.28 -39.17 9.90
CA SER A 176 -4.28 -40.39 10.72
C SER A 176 -5.72 -40.86 11.01
N LYS A 177 -5.96 -42.18 11.16
CA LYS A 177 -7.30 -42.68 11.56
C LYS A 177 -7.79 -42.10 12.89
N SER A 178 -6.88 -41.70 13.77
CA SER A 178 -7.19 -40.98 15.02
C SER A 178 -7.63 -39.53 14.81
N GLY A 179 -7.43 -38.97 13.61
CA GLY A 179 -7.70 -37.56 13.27
C GLY A 179 -6.73 -36.56 13.90
N SER A 180 -5.69 -37.02 14.60
CA SER A 180 -4.78 -36.16 15.36
C SER A 180 -3.79 -35.38 14.50
N ILE A 181 -3.42 -35.92 13.33
CA ILE A 181 -2.43 -35.33 12.43
C ILE A 181 -2.98 -35.40 11.00
N GLU A 182 -2.89 -34.29 10.27
CA GLU A 182 -3.21 -34.21 8.85
C GLU A 182 -2.14 -33.48 8.06
N ALA A 183 -1.89 -33.94 6.85
CA ALA A 183 -1.01 -33.32 5.87
C ALA A 183 -1.81 -33.01 4.60
N ASN A 184 -1.99 -31.72 4.33
CA ASN A 184 -2.67 -31.25 3.13
C ASN A 184 -1.67 -30.97 2.01
N ASN A 185 -1.67 -31.84 1.01
CA ASN A 185 -0.85 -31.73 -0.20
C ASN A 185 -1.74 -31.58 -1.44
N THR A 186 -2.81 -30.81 -1.32
CA THR A 186 -3.56 -30.33 -2.50
C THR A 186 -2.70 -29.36 -3.32
N ILE A 187 -3.01 -29.27 -4.62
CA ILE A 187 -2.33 -28.36 -5.55
C ILE A 187 -2.46 -26.91 -5.04
N GLU A 188 -3.64 -26.51 -4.55
CA GLU A 188 -3.89 -25.19 -3.99
C GLU A 188 -3.04 -24.93 -2.74
N SER A 189 -2.96 -25.90 -1.82
CA SER A 189 -2.12 -25.77 -0.62
C SER A 189 -0.65 -25.65 -0.98
N ARG A 190 -0.17 -26.39 -1.97
CA ARG A 190 1.20 -26.25 -2.50
C ARG A 190 1.45 -24.87 -3.11
N ILE A 191 0.54 -24.39 -3.96
CA ILE A 191 0.63 -23.05 -4.56
C ILE A 191 0.65 -22.00 -3.45
N ASN A 192 -0.26 -22.08 -2.48
CA ASN A 192 -0.36 -21.12 -1.38
C ASN A 192 0.90 -21.10 -0.53
N ARG A 193 1.48 -22.27 -0.21
CA ARG A 193 2.74 -22.36 0.55
C ARG A 193 3.90 -21.70 -0.18
N LEU A 194 3.96 -21.84 -1.51
CA LEU A 194 5.00 -21.25 -2.33
C LEU A 194 4.65 -19.85 -2.84
N ARG A 195 3.43 -19.34 -2.59
CA ARG A 195 2.90 -18.14 -3.24
C ARG A 195 3.75 -16.92 -2.97
N SER A 196 4.23 -16.73 -1.74
CA SER A 196 5.09 -15.59 -1.39
C SER A 196 6.42 -15.61 -2.14
N GLU A 197 7.07 -16.77 -2.23
CA GLU A 197 8.34 -16.94 -2.95
C GLU A 197 8.15 -16.82 -4.46
N LEU A 198 7.12 -17.49 -5.00
CA LEU A 198 6.78 -17.42 -6.43
C LEU A 198 6.39 -16.01 -6.83
N ARG A 199 5.69 -15.26 -5.97
CA ARG A 199 5.32 -13.87 -6.24
C ARG A 199 6.55 -12.99 -6.44
N PHE A 200 7.58 -13.16 -5.63
CA PHE A 200 8.85 -12.45 -5.80
C PHE A 200 9.49 -12.80 -7.15
N LYS A 201 9.62 -14.09 -7.46
CA LYS A 201 10.18 -14.58 -8.74
C LYS A 201 9.39 -14.08 -9.96
N VAL A 202 8.05 -14.12 -9.89
CA VAL A 202 7.16 -13.62 -10.94
C VAL A 202 7.35 -12.12 -11.13
N ALA A 203 7.43 -11.35 -10.04
CA ALA A 203 7.66 -9.90 -10.12
C ALA A 203 9.04 -9.58 -10.71
N GLU A 204 10.08 -10.34 -10.36
CA GLU A 204 11.43 -10.21 -10.91
C GLU A 204 11.45 -10.47 -12.43
N ILE A 205 10.79 -11.53 -12.88
CA ILE A 205 10.71 -11.91 -14.30
C ILE A 205 9.87 -10.91 -15.10
N LEU A 206 8.71 -10.50 -14.59
CA LEU A 206 7.77 -9.64 -15.32
C LEU A 206 8.19 -8.17 -15.36
N PHE A 207 8.93 -7.70 -14.36
CA PHE A 207 9.21 -6.27 -14.17
C PHE A 207 10.68 -5.91 -14.07
N GLU A 208 11.61 -6.84 -14.34
CA GLU A 208 13.07 -6.66 -14.28
C GLU A 208 13.51 -5.97 -12.98
N GLY A 209 13.58 -6.75 -11.89
CA GLY A 209 14.07 -6.27 -10.59
C GLY A 209 12.99 -5.60 -9.75
N ALA A 210 12.20 -6.42 -9.06
CA ALA A 210 11.42 -5.96 -7.91
C ALA A 210 12.35 -5.86 -6.68
N SER A 211 13.19 -4.82 -6.65
CA SER A 211 13.85 -4.31 -5.44
C SER A 211 13.24 -2.97 -5.06
#